data_AF-A0A954D4N7-F1
#
_entry.id   AF-A0A954D4N7-F1
#
_cell.length_a   1.000
_cell.length_b   1.000
_cell.length_c   1.000
_cell.angle_alpha   90.00
_cell.angle_beta   90.00
_cell.angle_gamma   90.00
#
_symmetry.space_group_name_H-M   'P 1'
#
loop_
_entity.id
_entity.type
_entity.pdbx_description
1 polymer ?
#
loop_
_entity_poly.entity_id
_entity_poly.type
_entity_poly.pdbx_seq_one_letter_code
_entity_poly.pdbx_strand_id
1 'polypeptide(L)'
;MSKPQHFPATATWIHRRLAEGEAGLRAIREHVMAVYFEPLQIYFRGHSGRWKGDADEMVSAFFADRMDRPDFFEKWSKSGLPLHRWLIGGLLLFIKENWKREKRHHRMEALPERFEVAAAAEEIGGDLDRLRIVAIGRELMRRTEEVCREAGLGLHWEVFARHEIDGLPYTDFSEEEFGVSPERAAVLARSPRRRLDGLLREILERDGVDPYHVGAEIETMKELVNR
;
A
#
# COMPACT_ATOMS: atom_id res chain seq x y z
N MET A 1 -22.21 28.83 -12.34
CA MET A 1 -23.05 27.68 -11.93
C MET A 1 -22.41 26.39 -12.43
N SER A 2 -22.30 25.43 -11.51
CA SER A 2 -21.81 24.02 -11.59
C SER A 2 -20.65 23.63 -12.50
N LYS A 3 -19.54 23.24 -11.86
CA LYS A 3 -18.58 22.28 -12.43
C LYS A 3 -19.26 20.89 -12.54
N PRO A 4 -18.98 20.10 -13.59
CA PRO A 4 -19.59 18.78 -13.74
C PRO A 4 -19.07 17.80 -12.68
N GLN A 5 -20.00 17.09 -12.03
CA GLN A 5 -19.74 15.84 -11.32
C GLN A 5 -19.28 14.81 -12.34
N HIS A 6 -17.99 14.48 -12.35
CA HIS A 6 -17.47 13.30 -13.03
C HIS A 6 -16.73 12.44 -12.00
N PHE A 7 -17.50 11.81 -11.11
CA PHE A 7 -17.07 10.58 -10.47
C PHE A 7 -17.71 9.42 -11.24
N PRO A 8 -16.94 8.47 -11.79
CA PRO A 8 -17.53 7.26 -12.34
C PRO A 8 -18.23 6.47 -11.23
N ALA A 9 -19.35 5.84 -11.58
CA ALA A 9 -20.13 4.94 -10.74
C ALA A 9 -19.43 3.56 -10.54
N THR A 10 -18.14 3.56 -10.21
CA THR A 10 -17.42 2.37 -9.77
C THR A 10 -17.08 2.59 -8.30
N ALA A 11 -17.94 2.07 -7.43
CA ALA A 11 -17.63 2.03 -6.00
C ALA A 11 -16.36 1.19 -5.82
N THR A 12 -15.25 1.84 -5.44
CA THR A 12 -13.98 1.18 -5.06
C THR A 12 -14.28 0.08 -4.04
N TRP A 13 -13.42 -0.92 -3.93
CA TRP A 13 -13.62 -2.00 -2.97
C TRP A 13 -13.86 -1.45 -1.55
N ILE A 14 -13.12 -0.42 -1.13
CA ILE A 14 -13.30 0.22 0.18
C ILE A 14 -14.67 0.92 0.29
N HIS A 15 -15.13 1.66 -0.73
CA HIS A 15 -16.47 2.27 -0.69
C HIS A 15 -17.59 1.23 -0.57
N ARG A 16 -17.46 0.08 -1.25
CA ARG A 16 -18.40 -1.04 -1.10
C ARG A 16 -18.37 -1.61 0.31
N ARG A 17 -17.18 -1.83 0.87
CA ARG A 17 -17.02 -2.32 2.25
C ARG A 17 -17.54 -1.35 3.29
N LEU A 18 -17.43 -0.04 3.09
CA LEU A 18 -18.02 0.94 4.01
C LEU A 18 -19.55 0.80 4.12
N ALA A 19 -20.23 0.38 3.05
CA ALA A 19 -21.67 0.12 3.07
C ALA A 19 -22.06 -1.17 3.82
N GLU A 20 -21.12 -2.08 4.07
CA GLU A 20 -21.32 -3.36 4.79
C GLU A 20 -21.26 -3.21 6.34
N GLY A 21 -21.06 -2.00 6.86
CA GLY A 21 -20.96 -1.73 8.29
C GLY A 21 -19.71 -2.35 8.93
N GLU A 22 -19.84 -2.90 10.14
CA GLU A 22 -18.67 -3.36 10.93
C GLU A 22 -17.88 -4.50 10.27
N ALA A 23 -18.55 -5.40 9.55
CA ALA A 23 -17.89 -6.48 8.83
C ALA A 23 -17.00 -5.93 7.70
N GLY A 24 -17.48 -4.92 6.98
CA GLY A 24 -16.70 -4.24 5.96
C GLY A 24 -15.56 -3.41 6.53
N LEU A 25 -15.79 -2.70 7.64
CA LEU A 25 -14.73 -1.98 8.36
C LEU A 25 -13.60 -2.92 8.80
N ARG A 26 -13.93 -4.12 9.30
CA ARG A 26 -12.92 -5.14 9.64
C ARG A 26 -12.09 -5.55 8.42
N ALA A 27 -12.73 -5.86 7.30
CA ALA A 27 -12.02 -6.23 6.07
C ALA A 27 -11.11 -5.09 5.59
N ILE A 28 -11.57 -3.83 5.65
CA ILE A 28 -10.76 -2.66 5.31
C ILE A 28 -9.54 -2.57 6.24
N ARG A 29 -9.73 -2.74 7.55
CA ARG A 29 -8.64 -2.68 8.53
C ARG A 29 -7.58 -3.75 8.27
N GLU A 30 -8.01 -4.98 8.04
CA GLU A 30 -7.12 -6.10 7.70
C GLU A 30 -6.32 -5.82 6.43
N HIS A 31 -6.97 -5.31 5.37
CA HIS A 31 -6.30 -4.94 4.14
C HIS A 31 -5.28 -3.81 4.35
N VAL A 32 -5.67 -2.76 5.09
CA VAL A 32 -4.79 -1.63 5.38
C VAL A 32 -3.57 -2.09 6.17
N MET A 33 -3.75 -2.91 7.20
CA MET A 33 -2.63 -3.43 7.98
C MET A 33 -1.70 -4.31 7.13
N ALA A 34 -2.25 -5.18 6.29
CA ALA A 34 -1.44 -6.06 5.42
C ALA A 34 -0.59 -5.27 4.41
N VAL A 35 -1.12 -4.18 3.85
CA VAL A 35 -0.46 -3.43 2.78
C VAL A 35 0.38 -2.26 3.32
N TYR A 36 -0.08 -1.60 4.38
CA TYR A 36 0.47 -0.31 4.82
C TYR A 36 1.32 -0.35 6.07
N PHE A 37 1.34 -1.45 6.83
CA PHE A 37 2.11 -1.52 8.06
C PHE A 37 3.61 -1.28 7.84
N GLU A 38 4.25 -2.09 6.98
CA GLU A 38 5.67 -1.93 6.67
C GLU A 38 6.00 -0.58 5.99
N PRO A 39 5.27 -0.11 4.95
CA PRO A 39 5.56 1.20 4.35
C PRO A 39 5.50 2.35 5.35
N LEU A 40 4.51 2.35 6.25
CA LEU A 40 4.38 3.40 7.26
C LEU A 40 5.51 3.36 8.29
N GLN A 41 6.02 2.17 8.64
CA GLN A 41 7.21 2.06 9.49
C GLN A 41 8.45 2.62 8.80
N ILE A 42 8.68 2.26 7.53
CA ILE A 42 9.83 2.76 6.77
C ILE A 42 9.75 4.28 6.66
N TYR A 43 8.57 4.83 6.36
CA TYR A 43 8.35 6.26 6.33
C TYR A 43 8.64 6.91 7.68
N PHE A 44 8.13 6.33 8.77
CA PHE A 44 8.40 6.80 10.13
C PHE A 44 9.91 6.81 10.42
N ARG A 45 10.65 5.74 10.10
CA ARG A 45 12.11 5.68 10.30
C ARG A 45 12.86 6.73 9.48
N GLY A 46 12.39 7.03 8.26
CA GLY A 46 12.96 8.12 7.44
C GLY A 46 12.70 9.51 8.02
N HIS A 47 11.62 9.69 8.79
CA HIS A 47 11.23 10.95 9.42
C HIS A 47 11.61 11.05 10.91
N SER A 48 12.06 9.94 11.53
CA SER A 48 12.31 9.80 12.97
C SER A 48 13.58 10.49 13.45
N GLY A 49 14.36 11.14 12.57
CA GLY A 49 15.49 12.00 12.97
C GLY A 49 15.08 13.09 13.99
N ARG A 50 13.78 13.36 14.16
CA ARG A 50 13.21 14.24 15.18
C ARG A 50 12.56 13.52 16.37
N TRP A 51 12.19 12.24 16.24
CA TRP A 51 11.22 11.54 17.11
C TRP A 51 11.80 10.20 17.62
N LYS A 52 11.80 9.98 18.94
CA LYS A 52 12.21 8.71 19.59
C LYS A 52 11.02 7.74 19.69
N GLY A 53 11.24 6.46 19.42
CA GLY A 53 10.27 5.37 19.58
C GLY A 53 10.51 4.25 18.57
N ASP A 54 9.97 3.05 18.83
CA ASP A 54 9.97 1.98 17.83
C ASP A 54 8.92 2.25 16.76
N ALA A 55 9.27 1.96 15.50
CA ALA A 55 8.44 2.23 14.35
C ALA A 55 7.21 1.33 14.32
N ASP A 56 7.36 0.07 14.73
CA ASP A 56 6.26 -0.90 14.76
C ASP A 56 5.23 -0.58 15.84
N GLU A 57 5.68 -0.22 17.05
CA GLU A 57 4.85 0.25 18.15
C GLU A 57 4.09 1.52 17.75
N MET A 58 4.77 2.48 17.14
CA MET A 58 4.16 3.75 16.73
C MET A 58 3.08 3.56 15.66
N VAL A 59 3.35 2.74 14.64
CA VAL A 59 2.37 2.46 13.58
C VAL A 59 1.22 1.62 14.13
N SER A 60 1.48 0.66 15.01
CA SER A 60 0.44 -0.13 15.68
C SER A 60 -0.47 0.75 16.53
N ALA A 61 0.10 1.68 17.29
CA ALA A 61 -0.65 2.64 18.10
C ALA A 61 -1.47 3.60 17.22
N PHE A 62 -0.93 4.03 16.07
CA PHE A 62 -1.66 4.83 15.08
C PHE A 62 -2.88 4.08 14.55
N PHE A 63 -2.69 2.82 14.13
CA PHE A 63 -3.79 2.00 13.63
C PHE A 63 -4.87 1.80 14.70
N ALA A 64 -4.48 1.48 15.93
CA ALA A 64 -5.41 1.35 17.04
C ALA A 64 -6.18 2.65 17.35
N ASP A 65 -5.53 3.81 17.37
CA ASP A 65 -6.19 5.09 17.68
C ASP A 65 -7.07 5.63 16.55
N ARG A 66 -6.67 5.43 15.29
CA ARG A 66 -7.31 6.08 14.13
C ARG A 66 -8.27 5.18 13.40
N MET A 67 -7.90 3.93 13.15
CA MET A 67 -8.75 3.01 12.38
C MET A 67 -9.90 2.45 13.21
N ASP A 68 -9.83 2.55 14.54
CA ASP A 68 -10.95 2.21 15.43
C ASP A 68 -12.04 3.30 15.43
N ARG A 69 -11.73 4.51 14.95
CA ARG A 69 -12.72 5.58 14.85
C ARG A 69 -13.71 5.29 13.71
N PRO A 70 -15.03 5.34 13.97
CA PRO A 70 -16.04 4.96 12.99
C PRO A 70 -16.07 5.87 11.75
N ASP A 71 -15.60 7.11 11.90
CA ASP A 71 -15.63 8.12 10.84
C ASP A 71 -14.30 8.24 10.06
N PHE A 72 -13.27 7.47 10.39
CA PHE A 72 -11.94 7.64 9.79
C PHE A 72 -11.93 7.37 8.28
N PHE A 73 -12.46 6.22 7.87
CA PHE A 73 -12.55 5.85 6.46
C PHE A 73 -13.66 6.61 5.72
N GLU A 74 -14.70 7.07 6.43
CA GLU A 74 -15.71 7.97 5.84
C GLU A 74 -15.09 9.33 5.51
N LYS A 75 -14.27 9.89 6.40
CA LYS A 75 -13.52 11.14 6.16
C LYS A 75 -12.51 10.99 5.03
N TRP A 76 -11.79 9.88 4.99
CA TRP A 76 -10.93 9.55 3.85
C TRP A 76 -11.74 9.56 2.54
N SER A 77 -12.86 8.84 2.50
CA SER A 77 -13.74 8.76 1.34
C SER A 77 -14.19 10.15 0.86
N LYS A 78 -14.50 11.07 1.78
CA LYS A 78 -14.92 12.44 1.44
C LYS A 78 -13.76 13.35 1.01
N SER A 79 -12.52 13.02 1.41
CA SER A 79 -11.33 13.83 1.09
C SER A 79 -10.92 13.73 -0.38
N GLY A 80 -11.27 12.64 -1.07
CA GLY A 80 -10.81 12.37 -2.43
C GLY A 80 -9.31 12.09 -2.56
N LEU A 81 -8.59 12.00 -1.44
CA LEU A 81 -7.17 11.67 -1.44
C LEU A 81 -6.96 10.17 -1.68
N PRO A 82 -5.87 9.78 -2.37
CA PRO A 82 -5.41 8.41 -2.37
C PRO A 82 -5.19 7.90 -0.93
N LEU A 83 -5.55 6.64 -0.66
CA LEU A 83 -5.53 6.08 0.70
C LEU A 83 -4.16 6.18 1.37
N HIS A 84 -3.09 5.93 0.63
CA HIS A 84 -1.73 6.04 1.14
C HIS A 84 -1.43 7.44 1.71
N ARG A 85 -1.74 8.52 0.96
CA ARG A 85 -1.50 9.90 1.41
C ARG A 85 -2.31 10.23 2.66
N TRP A 86 -3.55 9.73 2.71
CA TRP A 86 -4.41 9.87 3.88
C TRP A 86 -3.82 9.18 5.12
N LEU A 87 -3.35 7.93 4.98
CA LEU A 87 -2.73 7.18 6.08
C LEU A 87 -1.46 7.85 6.59
N ILE A 88 -0.62 8.35 5.69
CA ILE A 88 0.63 9.03 6.05
C ILE A 88 0.34 10.36 6.76
N GLY A 89 -0.55 11.19 6.20
CA GLY A 89 -0.98 12.43 6.86
C GLY A 89 -1.58 12.16 8.24
N GLY A 90 -2.36 11.07 8.35
CA GLY A 90 -2.91 10.58 9.61
C GLY A 90 -1.82 10.19 10.61
N LEU A 91 -0.79 9.46 10.17
CA LEU A 91 0.33 9.03 11.00
C LEU A 91 1.13 10.23 11.53
N LEU A 92 1.51 11.17 10.66
CA LEU A 92 2.23 12.37 11.07
C LEU A 92 1.44 13.20 12.10
N LEU A 93 0.14 13.33 11.88
CA LEU A 93 -0.75 14.03 12.81
C LEU A 93 -0.82 13.30 14.16
N PHE A 94 -1.03 11.98 14.14
CA PHE A 94 -1.06 11.14 15.34
C PHE A 94 0.22 11.30 16.16
N ILE A 95 1.37 11.22 15.51
CA ILE A 95 2.64 11.33 16.21
C ILE A 95 2.81 12.75 16.78
N LYS A 96 2.54 13.81 16.00
CA LYS A 96 2.58 15.20 16.49
C LYS A 96 1.67 15.42 17.69
N GLU A 97 0.49 14.81 17.71
CA GLU A 97 -0.43 14.84 18.85
C GLU A 97 0.15 14.13 20.08
N ASN A 98 0.73 12.93 19.92
CA ASN A 98 1.35 12.18 21.01
C ASN A 98 2.56 12.90 21.61
N TRP A 99 3.45 13.45 20.77
CA TRP A 99 4.57 14.27 21.27
C TRP A 99 4.12 15.49 22.06
N LYS A 100 3.04 16.16 21.60
CA LYS A 100 2.48 17.28 22.36
C LYS A 100 1.83 16.79 23.66
N ARG A 101 1.18 15.62 23.68
CA ARG A 101 0.62 15.02 24.91
C ARG A 101 1.72 14.68 25.92
N GLU A 102 2.80 14.03 25.49
CA GLU A 102 3.96 13.75 26.35
C GLU A 102 4.62 15.02 26.90
N LYS A 103 4.83 16.03 26.05
CA LYS A 103 5.37 17.34 26.50
C LYS A 103 4.43 18.09 27.45
N ARG A 104 3.10 17.89 27.34
CA ARG A 104 2.09 18.52 28.20
C ARG A 104 1.78 17.74 29.47
N HIS A 105 2.03 16.43 29.52
CA HIS A 105 2.14 15.72 30.78
C HIS A 105 3.22 16.33 31.69
N HIS A 106 4.18 17.07 31.10
CA HIS A 106 5.16 17.91 31.81
C HIS A 106 4.78 19.41 31.94
N ARG A 107 3.65 19.88 31.37
CA ARG A 107 3.17 21.27 31.50
C ARG A 107 1.65 21.35 31.24
N MET A 108 0.86 21.56 32.30
CA MET A 108 -0.61 21.64 32.27
C MET A 108 -1.10 22.88 31.51
N GLU A 109 -1.65 22.73 30.30
CA GLU A 109 -2.44 23.77 29.63
C GLU A 109 -3.27 23.19 28.44
N ALA A 110 -4.47 23.77 28.21
CA ALA A 110 -5.51 23.27 27.31
C ALA A 110 -5.30 23.62 25.82
N LEU A 111 -5.93 22.82 24.95
CA LEU A 111 -5.71 22.72 23.50
C LEU A 111 -6.54 23.69 22.62
N PRO A 112 -6.00 24.17 21.48
CA PRO A 112 -6.79 24.53 20.31
C PRO A 112 -7.07 23.33 19.39
N GLU A 113 -8.25 23.33 18.76
CA GLU A 113 -8.79 22.29 17.89
C GLU A 113 -8.06 22.12 16.54
N ARG A 114 -7.94 20.85 16.14
CA ARG A 114 -7.83 20.30 14.78
C ARG A 114 -6.79 20.89 13.82
N PHE A 115 -5.72 20.12 13.58
CA PHE A 115 -5.03 20.11 12.28
C PHE A 115 -5.70 19.06 11.38
N GLU A 116 -5.95 19.39 10.11
CA GLU A 116 -6.63 18.53 9.15
C GLU A 116 -5.64 17.62 8.40
N VAL A 117 -5.96 16.32 8.30
CA VAL A 117 -5.13 15.29 7.64
C VAL A 117 -4.83 15.64 6.18
N ALA A 118 -5.79 16.26 5.48
CA ALA A 118 -5.62 16.67 4.09
C ALA A 118 -4.48 17.69 3.89
N ALA A 119 -4.39 18.70 4.75
CA ALA A 119 -3.33 19.69 4.70
C ALA A 119 -1.95 19.08 5.00
N ALA A 120 -1.87 18.14 5.93
CA ALA A 120 -0.63 17.43 6.23
C ALA A 120 -0.20 16.49 5.09
N ALA A 121 -1.16 15.91 4.34
CA ALA A 121 -0.91 15.01 3.22
C ALA A 121 -0.41 15.75 1.96
N GLU A 122 -0.80 17.02 1.76
CA GLU A 122 -0.33 17.86 0.65
C GLU A 122 1.15 18.28 0.78
N GLU A 123 1.69 18.31 2.00
CA GLU A 123 3.08 18.72 2.30
C GLU A 123 4.12 17.60 2.06
N ILE A 124 3.67 16.40 1.68
CA ILE A 124 4.50 15.18 1.64
C ILE A 124 5.07 14.96 0.22
N GLY A 125 6.40 14.99 0.10
CA GLY A 125 7.15 14.90 -1.16
C GLY A 125 7.42 13.48 -1.71
N GLY A 126 8.05 13.42 -2.89
CA GLY A 126 8.16 12.22 -3.75
C GLY A 126 9.03 11.04 -3.29
N ASP A 127 9.81 11.14 -2.21
CA ASP A 127 10.60 10.00 -1.70
C ASP A 127 9.73 8.89 -1.08
N LEU A 128 8.52 9.25 -0.65
CA LEU A 128 7.58 8.30 -0.05
C LEU A 128 6.82 7.46 -1.08
N ASP A 129 6.54 8.04 -2.26
CA ASP A 129 5.91 7.30 -3.34
C ASP A 129 6.82 6.13 -3.78
N ARG A 130 8.14 6.34 -3.82
CA ARG A 130 9.12 5.27 -4.07
C ARG A 130 9.09 4.16 -3.01
N LEU A 131 9.07 4.52 -1.73
CA LEU A 131 9.02 3.54 -0.64
C LEU A 131 7.72 2.73 -0.64
N ARG A 132 6.59 3.38 -0.94
CA ARG A 132 5.30 2.71 -1.16
C ARG A 132 5.38 1.72 -2.30
N ILE A 133 5.97 2.10 -3.44
CA ILE A 133 6.12 1.22 -4.61
C ILE A 133 6.91 -0.04 -4.26
N VAL A 134 8.02 0.10 -3.53
CA VAL A 134 8.84 -1.05 -3.10
C VAL A 134 8.03 -2.01 -2.22
N ALA A 135 7.27 -1.48 -1.27
CA ALA A 135 6.47 -2.30 -0.37
C ALA A 135 5.28 -2.98 -1.08
N ILE A 136 4.59 -2.26 -1.98
CA ILE A 136 3.58 -2.86 -2.88
C ILE A 136 4.20 -3.98 -3.70
N GLY A 137 5.39 -3.76 -4.25
CA GLY A 137 6.15 -4.77 -4.99
C GLY A 137 6.40 -6.03 -4.15
N ARG A 138 6.89 -5.89 -2.91
CA ARG A 138 7.13 -7.03 -2.01
C ARG A 138 5.86 -7.83 -1.72
N GLU A 139 4.77 -7.15 -1.36
CA GLU A 139 3.50 -7.82 -1.05
C GLU A 139 2.91 -8.50 -2.29
N LEU A 140 3.03 -7.89 -3.46
CA LEU A 140 2.62 -8.49 -4.73
C LEU A 140 3.37 -9.77 -5.03
N MET A 141 4.69 -9.78 -4.81
CA MET A 141 5.51 -10.96 -5.02
C MET A 141 5.12 -12.09 -4.06
N ARG A 142 5.00 -11.77 -2.76
CA ARG A 142 4.57 -12.73 -1.73
C ARG A 142 3.19 -13.33 -2.04
N ARG A 143 2.20 -12.51 -2.40
CA ARG A 143 0.86 -13.01 -2.77
C ARG A 143 0.86 -13.82 -4.05
N THR A 144 1.65 -13.42 -5.04
CA THR A 144 1.74 -14.15 -6.31
C THR A 144 2.33 -15.54 -6.09
N GLU A 145 3.35 -15.66 -5.24
CA GLU A 145 3.92 -16.93 -4.79
C GLU A 145 2.86 -17.82 -4.14
N GLU A 146 2.14 -17.29 -3.15
CA GLU A 146 1.07 -18.02 -2.44
C GLU A 146 0.00 -18.54 -3.41
N VAL A 147 -0.54 -17.67 -4.25
CA VAL A 147 -1.56 -18.03 -5.24
C VAL A 147 -1.04 -19.05 -6.26
N CYS A 148 0.23 -18.97 -6.66
CA CYS A 148 0.83 -19.97 -7.54
C CYS A 148 0.98 -21.31 -6.84
N ARG A 149 1.45 -21.35 -5.60
CA ARG A 149 1.62 -22.59 -4.84
C ARG A 149 0.28 -23.27 -4.55
N GLU A 150 -0.72 -22.52 -4.11
CA GLU A 150 -2.08 -23.04 -3.89
C GLU A 150 -2.70 -23.63 -5.16
N ALA A 151 -2.38 -23.06 -6.32
CA ALA A 151 -2.83 -23.55 -7.62
C ALA A 151 -1.99 -24.73 -8.18
N GLY A 152 -1.02 -25.25 -7.44
CA GLY A 152 -0.10 -26.30 -7.91
C GLY A 152 0.92 -25.82 -8.95
N LEU A 153 1.11 -24.51 -9.07
CA LEU A 153 2.01 -23.85 -10.03
C LEU A 153 3.33 -23.43 -9.38
N GLY A 154 3.80 -24.14 -8.35
CA GLY A 154 5.05 -23.83 -7.64
C GLY A 154 6.25 -23.74 -8.59
N LEU A 155 6.41 -24.69 -9.51
CA LEU A 155 7.48 -24.65 -10.52
C LEU A 155 7.41 -23.40 -11.40
N HIS A 156 6.20 -22.94 -11.75
CA HIS A 156 6.05 -21.74 -12.57
C HIS A 156 6.55 -20.50 -11.81
N TRP A 157 6.28 -20.43 -10.50
CA TRP A 157 6.78 -19.37 -9.64
C TRP A 157 8.31 -19.38 -9.54
N GLU A 158 8.93 -20.54 -9.27
CA GLU A 158 10.39 -20.63 -9.13
C GLU A 158 11.11 -20.18 -10.40
N VAL A 159 10.64 -20.62 -11.58
CA VAL A 159 11.19 -20.19 -12.87
C VAL A 159 11.01 -18.69 -13.11
N PHE A 160 9.84 -18.14 -12.74
CA PHE A 160 9.59 -16.70 -12.84
C PHE A 160 10.50 -15.89 -11.91
N ALA A 161 10.65 -16.32 -10.66
CA ALA A 161 11.48 -15.66 -9.66
C ALA A 161 12.95 -15.59 -10.09
N ARG A 162 13.52 -16.70 -10.57
CA ARG A 162 14.92 -16.71 -11.06
C ARG A 162 15.16 -15.76 -12.23
N HIS A 163 14.19 -15.63 -13.13
CA HIS A 163 14.35 -14.72 -14.26
C HIS A 163 14.10 -13.25 -13.88
N GLU A 164 13.01 -12.96 -13.19
CA GLU A 164 12.52 -11.59 -13.02
C GLU A 164 13.03 -10.93 -11.73
N ILE A 165 13.40 -11.71 -10.71
CA ILE A 165 13.96 -11.20 -9.45
C ILE A 165 15.48 -11.27 -9.48
N ASP A 166 16.02 -12.45 -9.79
CA ASP A 166 17.47 -12.68 -9.77
C ASP A 166 18.15 -12.21 -11.06
N GLY A 167 17.37 -11.88 -12.10
CA GLY A 167 17.86 -11.36 -13.37
C GLY A 167 18.59 -12.39 -14.23
N LEU A 168 18.41 -13.68 -13.96
CA LEU A 168 19.12 -14.74 -14.67
C LEU A 168 18.47 -15.02 -16.04
N PRO A 169 19.25 -15.10 -17.12
CA PRO A 169 18.77 -15.62 -18.41
C PRO A 169 18.24 -17.04 -18.26
N TYR A 170 17.17 -17.40 -18.97
CA TYR A 170 16.61 -18.76 -18.91
C TYR A 170 17.63 -19.85 -19.26
N THR A 171 18.57 -19.56 -20.17
CA THR A 171 19.66 -20.47 -20.57
C THR A 171 20.56 -20.88 -19.42
N ASP A 172 20.61 -20.08 -18.35
CA ASP A 172 21.62 -20.22 -17.32
C ASP A 172 21.15 -21.12 -16.16
N PHE A 173 19.84 -21.38 -16.06
CA PHE A 173 19.28 -22.13 -14.93
C PHE A 173 18.19 -23.15 -15.31
N SER A 174 17.48 -22.99 -16.43
CA SER A 174 16.22 -23.71 -16.68
C SER A 174 16.39 -25.23 -16.82
N GLU A 175 17.42 -25.68 -17.55
CA GLU A 175 17.66 -27.11 -17.77
C GLU A 175 18.28 -27.78 -16.54
N GLU A 176 19.28 -27.15 -15.94
CA GLU A 176 20.03 -27.72 -14.81
C GLU A 176 19.22 -27.73 -13.50
N GLU A 177 18.50 -26.64 -13.19
CA GLU A 177 17.77 -26.51 -11.93
C GLU A 177 16.35 -27.10 -12.00
N PHE A 178 15.70 -27.03 -13.17
CA PHE A 178 14.28 -27.34 -13.31
C PHE A 178 13.96 -28.40 -14.36
N GLY A 179 14.94 -28.88 -15.13
CA GLY A 179 14.74 -29.90 -16.16
C GLY A 179 13.84 -29.47 -17.30
N VAL A 180 13.76 -28.16 -17.60
CA VAL A 180 12.92 -27.60 -18.67
C VAL A 180 13.77 -26.78 -19.64
N SER A 181 13.44 -26.84 -20.93
CA SER A 181 14.16 -26.02 -21.92
C SER A 181 13.93 -24.52 -21.67
N PRO A 182 14.84 -23.64 -22.13
CA PRO A 182 14.66 -22.19 -21.99
C PRO A 182 13.34 -21.66 -22.59
N GLU A 183 12.89 -22.21 -23.71
CA GLU A 183 11.61 -21.84 -24.34
C GLU A 183 10.42 -22.26 -23.46
N ARG A 184 10.50 -23.44 -22.85
CA ARG A 184 9.47 -23.91 -21.93
C ARG A 184 9.46 -23.07 -20.66
N ALA A 185 10.63 -22.71 -20.11
CA ALA A 185 10.75 -21.82 -18.97
C ALA A 185 10.06 -20.47 -19.22
N ALA A 186 10.28 -19.87 -20.39
CA ALA A 186 9.60 -18.64 -20.80
C ALA A 186 8.08 -18.79 -20.90
N VAL A 187 7.56 -19.98 -21.22
CA VAL A 187 6.11 -20.27 -21.20
C VAL A 187 5.58 -20.39 -19.78
N LEU A 188 6.31 -21.07 -18.88
CA LEU A 188 5.93 -21.26 -17.48
C LEU A 188 5.86 -19.90 -16.75
N ALA A 189 6.82 -19.01 -17.00
CA ALA A 189 6.89 -17.68 -16.40
C ALA A 189 5.71 -16.75 -16.77
N ARG A 190 4.91 -17.07 -17.80
CA ARG A 190 3.73 -16.27 -18.17
C ARG A 190 2.62 -16.33 -17.12
N SER A 191 2.48 -17.46 -16.42
CA SER A 191 1.33 -17.62 -15.50
C SER A 191 1.49 -16.86 -14.18
N PRO A 192 2.67 -16.78 -13.54
CA PRO A 192 2.88 -15.88 -12.41
C PRO A 192 2.82 -14.41 -12.86
N ARG A 193 3.39 -14.06 -14.02
CA ARG A 193 3.33 -12.69 -14.56
C ARG A 193 1.91 -12.17 -14.71
N ARG A 194 1.00 -12.96 -15.31
CA ARG A 194 -0.42 -12.59 -15.42
C ARG A 194 -1.12 -12.43 -14.06
N ARG A 195 -0.74 -13.22 -13.05
CA ARG A 195 -1.28 -13.13 -11.70
C ARG A 195 -0.78 -11.89 -10.97
N LEU A 196 0.51 -11.60 -11.11
CA LEU A 196 1.14 -10.39 -10.59
C LEU A 196 0.44 -9.14 -11.15
N ASP A 197 0.24 -9.09 -12.48
CA ASP A 197 -0.46 -7.99 -13.14
C ASP A 197 -1.90 -7.84 -12.64
N GLY A 198 -2.60 -8.95 -12.43
CA GLY A 198 -3.97 -8.95 -11.89
C GLY A 198 -4.04 -8.45 -10.45
N LEU A 199 -3.13 -8.92 -9.59
CA LEU A 199 -3.04 -8.52 -8.19
C LEU A 199 -2.64 -7.05 -8.04
N LEU A 200 -1.74 -6.53 -8.89
CA LEU A 200 -1.36 -5.12 -8.90
C LEU A 200 -2.57 -4.23 -9.19
N ARG A 201 -3.36 -4.58 -10.23
CA ARG A 201 -4.60 -3.87 -10.54
C ARG A 201 -5.56 -3.90 -9.37
N GLU A 202 -5.74 -5.07 -8.75
CA GLU A 202 -6.62 -5.22 -7.60
C GLU A 202 -6.19 -4.35 -6.40
N ILE A 203 -4.89 -4.29 -6.09
CA ILE A 203 -4.37 -3.42 -5.02
C ILE A 203 -4.62 -1.94 -5.34
N LEU A 204 -4.36 -1.50 -6.57
CA LEU A 204 -4.56 -0.11 -6.97
C LEU A 204 -6.04 0.29 -6.94
N GLU A 205 -6.94 -0.59 -7.40
CA GLU A 205 -8.39 -0.39 -7.29
C GLU A 205 -8.87 -0.32 -5.83
N ARG A 206 -8.28 -1.14 -4.95
CA ARG A 206 -8.56 -1.10 -3.51
C ARG A 206 -8.06 0.19 -2.86
N ASP A 207 -6.91 0.71 -3.30
CA ASP A 207 -6.33 1.99 -2.85
C ASP A 207 -7.13 3.23 -3.30
N GLY A 208 -8.16 3.03 -4.11
CA GLY A 208 -9.03 4.08 -4.62
C GLY A 208 -8.52 4.74 -5.90
N VAL A 209 -7.55 4.11 -6.59
CA VAL A 209 -7.19 4.52 -7.94
C VAL A 209 -8.36 4.20 -8.86
N ASP A 210 -8.77 5.18 -9.66
CA ASP A 210 -9.82 5.00 -10.66
C ASP A 210 -9.41 3.85 -11.61
N PRO A 211 -10.26 2.83 -11.83
CA PRO A 211 -10.00 1.72 -12.76
C PRO A 211 -9.53 2.17 -14.16
N TYR A 212 -10.01 3.33 -14.65
CA TYR A 212 -9.57 3.89 -15.94
C TYR A 212 -8.15 4.48 -15.89
N HIS A 213 -7.69 4.84 -14.70
CA HIS A 213 -6.38 5.44 -14.46
C HIS A 213 -5.35 4.44 -13.87
N VAL A 214 -5.76 3.21 -13.52
CA VAL A 214 -4.86 2.15 -13.03
C VAL A 214 -3.68 1.93 -13.99
N GLY A 215 -3.90 2.00 -15.31
CA GLY A 215 -2.82 1.88 -16.28
C GLY A 215 -1.78 3.00 -16.19
N ALA A 216 -2.23 4.25 -16.01
CA ALA A 216 -1.35 5.42 -15.88
C ALA A 216 -0.58 5.41 -14.56
N GLU A 217 -1.23 4.96 -13.47
CA GLU A 217 -0.58 4.78 -12.17
C GLU A 217 0.54 3.71 -12.26
N ILE A 218 0.29 2.59 -12.94
CA ILE A 218 1.31 1.55 -13.15
C ILE A 218 2.52 2.11 -13.91
N GLU A 219 2.31 2.89 -14.96
CA GLU A 219 3.43 3.50 -15.70
C GLU A 219 4.21 4.51 -14.84
N THR A 220 3.51 5.30 -14.02
CA THR A 220 4.16 6.22 -13.06
C THR A 220 4.99 5.45 -12.03
N MET A 221 4.49 4.32 -11.53
CA MET A 221 5.24 3.45 -10.62
C MET A 221 6.50 2.89 -11.29
N LYS A 222 6.43 2.47 -12.55
CA LYS A 222 7.59 1.98 -13.31
C LYS A 222 8.65 3.06 -13.51
N GLU A 223 8.24 4.28 -13.86
CA GLU A 223 9.17 5.40 -14.02
C GLU A 223 9.90 5.75 -12.72
N LEU A 224 9.22 5.63 -11.57
CA LEU A 224 9.81 5.88 -10.26
C LEU A 224 10.82 4.82 -9.81
N VAL A 225 10.69 3.59 -10.30
CA VAL A 225 11.63 2.48 -10.06
C VAL A 225 12.87 2.58 -10.96
N ASN A 226 12.72 3.10 -12.17
CA ASN A 226 13.80 3.22 -13.15
C ASN A 226 14.66 4.50 -13.01
N ARG A 227 14.41 5.33 -12.00
CA ARG A 227 15.13 6.58 -11.68
C ARG A 227 15.96 6.44 -10.42
#